data_AF-A0A1X0NC38-F1
#
_entry.id   AF-A0A1X0NC38-F1
#
_cell.length_a   1.000
_cell.length_b   1.000
_cell.length_c   1.000
_cell.angle_alpha   90.00
_cell.angle_beta   90.00
_cell.angle_gamma   90.00
#
_symmetry.space_group_name_H-M   'P 1'
#
loop_
_entity.id
_entity.type
_entity.pdbx_description
1 polymer ?
#
loop_
_entity_poly.entity_id
_entity_poly.type
_entity_poly.pdbx_seq_one_letter_code
_entity_poly.pdbx_strand_id
1 'polypeptide(L)'
;MNMTTKTLGNFTALAVPEKAIMKAAQQLIHAHIASLKLDFFPAVKIKLPSVQTALVAADKVLREKLSTLTAQLNNDQLKAVEAMRKEIDANPALSPENRQKAVAMLDAQRAQFQSALTHAVSSSANEIAQRCDDLKQINIKLDGTTIKDTLQRQLDSLNRQHATLETSMASLSEDRRLLDAAIATLEKYNLADQFKDMLPTADELALINMPSPELALVQAGIARLEKILGQVSNALNYIDLINERDALRHRYNALLAQSRGINKESKGIARDLAELQGLESVNQNKIAWINEAAKVYEALYGFLDACRAPDATPGDFGGYLAELNAYIQRVHEIRRPL
;
A
#
# COMPACT_ATOMS: atom_id res chain seq x y z
N MET A 1 -14.70 -57.58 7.04
CA MET A 1 -13.58 -56.64 7.29
C MET A 1 -13.40 -55.87 5.98
N ASN A 2 -14.00 -54.69 5.89
CA ASN A 2 -14.15 -53.96 4.63
C ASN A 2 -12.82 -53.33 4.21
N MET A 3 -12.28 -53.77 3.08
CA MET A 3 -11.20 -53.08 2.39
C MET A 3 -11.72 -51.74 1.88
N THR A 4 -11.26 -50.65 2.48
CA THR A 4 -11.45 -49.31 1.96
C THR A 4 -10.42 -49.09 0.87
N THR A 5 -10.83 -49.30 -0.38
CA THR A 5 -10.16 -48.75 -1.56
C THR A 5 -10.13 -47.23 -1.41
N LYS A 6 -8.97 -46.66 -1.06
CA LYS A 6 -8.74 -45.21 -1.20
C LYS A 6 -8.60 -44.94 -2.70
N THR A 7 -9.67 -44.42 -3.27
CA THR A 7 -9.79 -43.86 -4.62
C THR A 7 -8.78 -42.73 -4.85
N LEU A 8 -8.42 -42.48 -6.13
CA LEU A 8 -7.62 -41.34 -6.62
C LEU A 8 -7.68 -40.15 -5.64
N GLY A 9 -6.57 -39.87 -4.96
CA GLY A 9 -6.50 -38.78 -4.00
C GLY A 9 -6.84 -37.46 -4.70
N ASN A 10 -7.94 -36.84 -4.30
CA ASN A 10 -8.48 -35.57 -4.82
C ASN A 10 -7.47 -34.41 -4.77
N PHE A 11 -6.46 -34.38 -5.64
CA PHE A 11 -5.73 -33.13 -5.90
C PHE A 11 -6.61 -32.16 -6.71
N THR A 12 -7.75 -32.60 -7.23
CA THR A 12 -8.81 -31.74 -7.79
C THR A 12 -9.43 -30.76 -6.80
N ALA A 13 -9.30 -30.99 -5.49
CA ALA A 13 -9.69 -30.06 -4.41
C ALA A 13 -8.72 -28.87 -4.24
N LEU A 14 -7.63 -28.84 -4.99
CA LEU A 14 -6.66 -27.76 -4.94
C LEU A 14 -7.25 -26.46 -5.47
N ALA A 15 -6.90 -25.37 -4.78
CA ALA A 15 -7.35 -24.04 -5.11
C ALA A 15 -6.90 -23.64 -6.53
N VAL A 16 -7.78 -22.97 -7.27
CA VAL A 16 -7.44 -22.40 -8.58
C VAL A 16 -7.00 -20.95 -8.35
N PRO A 17 -5.92 -20.47 -9.00
CA PRO A 17 -5.53 -19.07 -8.97
C PRO A 17 -6.64 -18.14 -9.46
N GLU A 18 -6.87 -17.06 -8.73
CA GLU A 18 -7.75 -15.98 -9.11
C GLU A 18 -7.01 -14.95 -9.97
N LYS A 19 -7.13 -15.09 -11.30
CA LYS A 19 -6.51 -14.17 -12.27
C LYS A 19 -6.86 -12.70 -12.04
N ALA A 20 -8.06 -12.41 -11.54
CA ALA A 20 -8.46 -11.04 -11.23
C ALA A 20 -7.57 -10.43 -10.14
N ILE A 21 -7.28 -11.20 -9.07
CA ILE A 21 -6.37 -10.78 -8.00
C ILE A 21 -4.97 -10.59 -8.56
N MET A 22 -4.45 -11.54 -9.35
CA MET A 22 -3.12 -11.44 -9.95
C MET A 22 -2.97 -10.20 -10.85
N LYS A 23 -3.96 -9.96 -11.71
CA LYS A 23 -3.96 -8.79 -12.61
C LYS A 23 -4.07 -7.48 -11.83
N ALA A 24 -4.96 -7.42 -10.85
CA ALA A 24 -5.11 -6.26 -9.99
C ALA A 24 -3.81 -5.96 -9.22
N ALA A 25 -3.20 -6.98 -8.62
CA ALA A 25 -1.92 -6.86 -7.93
C ALA A 25 -0.83 -6.33 -8.84
N GLN A 26 -0.71 -6.84 -10.07
CA GLN A 26 0.26 -6.35 -11.05
C GLN A 26 0.05 -4.88 -11.42
N GLN A 27 -1.21 -4.49 -11.68
CA GLN A 27 -1.55 -3.10 -12.01
C GLN A 27 -1.26 -2.16 -10.83
N LEU A 28 -1.66 -2.54 -9.63
CA LEU A 28 -1.47 -1.74 -8.41
C LEU A 28 0.02 -1.61 -8.06
N ILE A 29 0.81 -2.67 -8.18
CA ILE A 29 2.27 -2.61 -7.98
C ILE A 29 2.90 -1.63 -8.96
N HIS A 30 2.58 -1.71 -10.26
CA HIS A 30 3.11 -0.79 -11.25
C HIS A 30 2.70 0.66 -10.98
N ALA A 31 1.43 0.90 -10.70
CA ALA A 31 0.90 2.24 -10.43
C ALA A 31 1.54 2.86 -9.18
N HIS A 32 1.63 2.10 -8.08
CA HIS A 32 2.25 2.58 -6.85
C HIS A 32 3.74 2.85 -7.04
N ILE A 33 4.51 1.92 -7.63
CA ILE A 33 5.94 2.12 -7.88
C ILE A 33 6.19 3.36 -8.74
N ALA A 34 5.39 3.62 -9.77
CA ALA A 34 5.52 4.81 -10.61
C ALA A 34 5.23 6.12 -9.87
N SER A 35 4.38 6.08 -8.82
CA SER A 35 3.98 7.25 -8.05
C SER A 35 4.88 7.55 -6.84
N LEU A 36 5.52 6.53 -6.28
CA LEU A 36 6.32 6.62 -5.05
C LEU A 36 7.63 7.35 -5.30
N LYS A 37 7.92 8.39 -4.51
CA LYS A 37 9.20 9.11 -4.58
C LYS A 37 10.22 8.53 -3.61
N LEU A 38 9.82 8.29 -2.37
CA LEU A 38 10.62 7.74 -1.27
C LEU A 38 11.97 8.44 -1.12
N ASP A 39 11.99 9.77 -1.24
CA ASP A 39 13.23 10.55 -1.17
C ASP A 39 13.85 10.50 0.24
N PHE A 40 13.00 10.37 1.27
CA PHE A 40 13.41 10.15 2.66
C PHE A 40 13.84 8.70 2.94
N PHE A 41 13.62 7.76 2.01
CA PHE A 41 13.95 6.34 2.19
C PHE A 41 14.58 5.69 0.94
N PRO A 42 15.77 6.17 0.52
CA PRO A 42 16.40 5.77 -0.73
C PRO A 42 16.76 4.27 -0.79
N ALA A 43 17.07 3.65 0.35
CA ALA A 43 17.43 2.23 0.43
C ALA A 43 16.30 1.29 -0.04
N VAL A 44 15.04 1.69 0.12
CA VAL A 44 13.90 0.94 -0.42
C VAL A 44 13.55 1.39 -1.84
N LYS A 45 13.68 2.68 -2.15
CA LYS A 45 13.48 3.23 -3.49
C LYS A 45 14.25 2.44 -4.56
N ILE A 46 15.52 2.15 -4.31
CA ILE A 46 16.39 1.41 -5.25
C ILE A 46 15.95 -0.04 -5.48
N LYS A 47 15.13 -0.63 -4.59
CA LYS A 47 14.63 -2.01 -4.71
C LYS A 47 13.33 -2.11 -5.50
N LEU A 48 12.55 -1.02 -5.63
CA LEU A 48 11.26 -1.04 -6.31
C LEU A 48 11.35 -1.51 -7.78
N PRO A 49 12.34 -1.08 -8.59
CA PRO A 49 12.50 -1.60 -9.95
C PRO A 49 12.73 -3.12 -9.99
N SER A 50 13.44 -3.66 -8.99
CA SER A 50 13.67 -5.11 -8.87
C SER A 50 12.37 -5.86 -8.59
N VAL A 51 11.46 -5.31 -7.76
CA VAL A 51 10.13 -5.90 -7.52
C VAL A 51 9.35 -5.98 -8.83
N GLN A 52 9.31 -4.88 -9.59
CA GLN A 52 8.61 -4.84 -10.87
C GLN A 52 9.20 -5.85 -11.87
N THR A 53 10.52 -5.90 -11.98
CA THR A 53 11.22 -6.81 -12.89
C THR A 53 10.96 -8.27 -12.52
N ALA A 54 11.07 -8.62 -11.24
CA ALA A 54 10.82 -9.97 -10.75
C ALA A 54 9.35 -10.39 -10.94
N LEU A 55 8.40 -9.48 -10.71
CA LEU A 55 6.98 -9.74 -10.94
C LEU A 55 6.68 -10.02 -12.41
N VAL A 56 7.20 -9.20 -13.32
CA VAL A 56 7.03 -9.41 -14.77
C VAL A 56 7.65 -10.73 -15.22
N ALA A 57 8.83 -11.07 -14.69
CA ALA A 57 9.49 -12.34 -14.99
C ALA A 57 8.69 -13.54 -14.46
N ALA A 58 8.17 -13.47 -13.24
CA ALA A 58 7.37 -14.54 -12.64
C ALA A 58 6.04 -14.76 -13.40
N ASP A 59 5.36 -13.68 -13.76
CA ASP A 59 4.13 -13.69 -14.55
C ASP A 59 4.35 -14.24 -15.97
N LYS A 60 5.48 -13.91 -16.59
CA LYS A 60 5.89 -14.50 -17.88
C LYS A 60 6.10 -16.01 -17.77
N VAL A 61 6.94 -16.45 -16.83
CA VAL A 61 7.26 -17.87 -16.63
C VAL A 61 6.00 -18.67 -16.33
N LEU A 62 5.12 -18.17 -15.46
CA LEU A 62 3.84 -18.81 -15.15
C LEU A 62 3.01 -19.07 -16.42
N ARG A 63 2.83 -18.06 -17.26
CA ARG A 63 2.06 -18.19 -18.52
C ARG A 63 2.72 -19.14 -19.52
N GLU A 64 4.03 -19.05 -19.69
CA GLU A 64 4.77 -19.89 -20.64
C GLU A 64 4.71 -21.37 -20.25
N LYS A 65 4.90 -21.68 -18.95
CA LYS A 65 4.86 -23.05 -18.45
C LYS A 65 3.46 -23.65 -18.52
N LEU A 66 2.42 -22.90 -18.13
CA LEU A 66 1.04 -23.35 -18.27
C LEU A 66 0.66 -23.63 -19.74
N SER A 67 1.08 -22.75 -20.66
CA SER A 67 0.84 -22.95 -22.10
C SER A 67 1.56 -24.20 -22.63
N THR A 68 2.80 -24.42 -22.19
CA THR A 68 3.60 -25.60 -22.57
C THR A 68 2.96 -26.89 -22.06
N LEU A 69 2.55 -26.93 -20.80
CA LEU A 69 1.86 -28.09 -20.23
C LEU A 69 0.52 -28.35 -20.91
N THR A 70 -0.24 -27.30 -21.23
CA THR A 70 -1.49 -27.42 -21.99
C THR A 70 -1.26 -28.09 -23.34
N ALA A 71 -0.23 -27.67 -24.09
CA ALA A 71 0.09 -28.27 -25.38
C ALA A 71 0.50 -29.75 -25.24
N GLN A 72 1.26 -30.10 -24.20
CA GLN A 72 1.67 -31.48 -23.94
C GLN A 72 0.51 -32.38 -23.51
N LEU A 73 -0.43 -31.87 -22.70
CA LEU A 73 -1.60 -32.62 -22.24
C LEU A 73 -2.65 -32.82 -23.33
N ASN A 74 -2.75 -31.88 -24.27
CA ASN A 74 -3.60 -32.01 -25.44
C ASN A 74 -3.00 -32.91 -26.53
N ASN A 75 -1.78 -33.42 -26.35
CA ASN A 75 -1.18 -34.36 -27.28
C ASN A 75 -1.88 -35.72 -27.20
N ASP A 76 -2.58 -36.10 -28.26
CA ASP A 76 -3.36 -37.34 -28.33
C ASP A 76 -2.51 -38.62 -28.38
N GLN A 77 -1.17 -38.53 -28.31
CA GLN A 77 -0.26 -39.68 -28.30
C GLN A 77 -0.63 -40.73 -27.24
N LEU A 78 -0.98 -40.32 -26.01
CA LEU A 78 -1.37 -41.29 -24.99
C LEU A 78 -2.69 -41.98 -25.33
N LYS A 79 -3.69 -41.23 -25.81
CA LYS A 79 -4.97 -41.81 -26.26
C LYS A 79 -4.77 -42.78 -27.41
N ALA A 80 -3.86 -42.47 -28.34
CA ALA A 80 -3.51 -43.34 -29.46
C ALA A 80 -2.83 -44.64 -28.97
N VAL A 81 -1.90 -44.55 -28.01
CA VAL A 81 -1.26 -45.72 -27.38
C VAL A 81 -2.29 -46.59 -26.64
N GLU A 82 -3.22 -45.97 -25.91
CA GLU A 82 -4.29 -46.69 -25.21
C GLU A 82 -5.30 -47.34 -26.18
N ALA A 83 -5.62 -46.68 -27.30
CA ALA A 83 -6.48 -47.23 -28.35
C ALA A 83 -5.81 -48.44 -29.02
N MET A 84 -4.54 -48.31 -29.42
CA MET A 84 -3.77 -49.42 -30.01
C MET A 84 -3.66 -50.62 -29.06
N ARG A 85 -3.56 -50.38 -27.75
CA ARG A 85 -3.55 -51.47 -26.76
C ARG A 85 -4.87 -52.24 -26.75
N LYS A 86 -6.00 -51.54 -26.77
CA LYS A 86 -7.33 -52.18 -26.84
C LYS A 86 -7.51 -52.99 -28.13
N GLU A 87 -7.02 -52.49 -29.26
CA GLU A 87 -7.06 -53.21 -30.55
C GLU A 87 -6.23 -54.51 -30.53
N ILE A 88 -5.04 -54.48 -29.92
CA ILE A 88 -4.18 -55.68 -29.76
C ILE A 88 -4.82 -56.72 -28.84
N ASP A 89 -5.41 -56.28 -27.73
CA ASP A 89 -6.07 -57.17 -26.77
C ASP A 89 -7.33 -57.81 -27.36
N ALA A 90 -8.05 -57.09 -28.23
CA ALA A 90 -9.26 -57.57 -28.91
C ALA A 90 -8.99 -58.42 -30.17
N ASN A 91 -7.76 -58.45 -30.70
CA ASN A 91 -7.44 -59.14 -31.95
C ASN A 91 -7.15 -60.65 -31.74
N PRO A 92 -8.04 -61.55 -32.18
CA PRO A 92 -7.88 -63.00 -31.98
C PRO A 92 -6.85 -63.64 -32.93
N ALA A 93 -6.42 -62.95 -34.00
CA ALA A 93 -5.52 -63.47 -35.01
C ALA A 93 -4.03 -63.36 -34.63
N LEU A 94 -3.70 -62.65 -33.54
CA LEU A 94 -2.33 -62.52 -33.05
C LEU A 94 -1.90 -63.77 -32.27
N SER A 95 -0.73 -64.30 -32.61
CA SER A 95 -0.08 -65.33 -31.77
C SER A 95 0.26 -64.76 -30.39
N PRO A 96 0.31 -65.60 -29.34
CA PRO A 96 0.67 -65.14 -27.99
C PRO A 96 2.01 -64.38 -27.94
N GLU A 97 3.01 -64.83 -28.69
CA GLU A 97 4.32 -64.21 -28.76
C GLU A 97 4.28 -62.82 -29.43
N ASN A 98 3.55 -62.69 -30.54
CA ASN A 98 3.40 -61.41 -31.24
C ASN A 98 2.58 -60.41 -30.41
N ARG A 99 1.55 -60.89 -29.70
CA ARG A 99 0.78 -60.07 -28.75
C ARG A 99 1.68 -59.56 -27.62
N GLN A 100 2.49 -60.43 -27.03
CA GLN A 100 3.41 -60.05 -25.96
C GLN A 100 4.44 -59.00 -26.40
N LYS A 101 5.04 -59.17 -27.59
CA LYS A 101 5.99 -58.18 -28.15
C LYS A 101 5.33 -56.83 -28.42
N ALA A 102 4.14 -56.82 -29.02
CA ALA A 102 3.41 -55.58 -29.31
C ALA A 102 2.98 -54.84 -28.03
N VAL A 103 2.49 -55.58 -27.03
CA VAL A 103 2.18 -55.07 -25.69
C VAL A 103 3.40 -54.43 -25.03
N ALA A 104 4.56 -55.12 -25.05
CA ALA A 104 5.79 -54.60 -24.46
C ALA A 104 6.27 -53.30 -25.14
N MET A 105 6.11 -53.17 -26.46
CA MET A 105 6.43 -51.94 -27.20
C MET A 105 5.51 -50.77 -26.80
N LEU A 106 4.21 -51.01 -26.66
CA LEU A 106 3.25 -49.99 -26.22
C LEU A 106 3.48 -49.58 -24.75
N ASP A 107 3.80 -50.53 -23.89
CA ASP A 107 4.12 -50.25 -22.49
C ASP A 107 5.40 -49.40 -22.38
N ALA A 108 6.41 -49.65 -23.22
CA ALA A 108 7.61 -48.82 -23.30
C ALA A 108 7.29 -47.39 -23.80
N GLN A 109 6.46 -47.24 -24.84
CA GLN A 109 6.02 -45.92 -25.33
C GLN A 109 5.22 -45.15 -24.28
N ARG A 110 4.31 -45.85 -23.57
CA ARG A 110 3.54 -45.28 -22.46
C ARG A 110 4.46 -44.79 -21.34
N ALA A 111 5.44 -45.60 -20.93
CA ALA A 111 6.40 -45.23 -19.91
C ALA A 111 7.25 -44.01 -20.32
N GLN A 112 7.63 -43.92 -21.60
CA GLN A 112 8.35 -42.76 -22.13
C GLN A 112 7.50 -41.49 -22.08
N PHE A 113 6.23 -41.55 -22.49
CA PHE A 113 5.31 -40.42 -22.40
C PHE A 113 5.09 -39.98 -20.95
N GLN A 114 4.85 -40.95 -20.05
CA GLN A 114 4.71 -40.73 -18.62
C GLN A 114 5.92 -40.01 -18.03
N SER A 115 7.12 -40.49 -18.35
CA SER A 115 8.38 -39.91 -17.90
C SER A 115 8.57 -38.48 -18.41
N ALA A 116 8.36 -38.25 -19.72
CA ALA A 116 8.51 -36.94 -20.34
C ALA A 116 7.56 -35.90 -19.72
N LEU A 117 6.30 -36.27 -19.52
CA LEU A 117 5.30 -35.37 -18.94
C LEU A 117 5.56 -35.11 -17.46
N THR A 118 5.89 -36.15 -16.68
CA THR A 118 6.27 -35.98 -15.26
C THR A 118 7.47 -35.05 -15.12
N HIS A 119 8.46 -35.17 -16.02
CA HIS A 119 9.61 -34.28 -16.04
C HIS A 119 9.21 -32.83 -16.38
N ALA A 120 8.37 -32.63 -17.39
CA ALA A 120 7.89 -31.31 -17.77
C ALA A 120 7.06 -30.63 -16.67
N VAL A 121 6.20 -31.39 -15.98
CA VAL A 121 5.42 -30.90 -14.83
C VAL A 121 6.35 -30.51 -13.68
N SER A 122 7.35 -31.35 -13.35
CA SER A 122 8.33 -31.06 -12.30
C SER A 122 9.19 -29.84 -12.61
N SER A 123 9.70 -29.71 -13.83
CA SER A 123 10.45 -28.52 -14.27
C SER A 123 9.58 -27.26 -14.20
N SER A 124 8.32 -27.34 -14.65
CA SER A 124 7.39 -26.22 -14.59
C SER A 124 7.08 -25.79 -13.16
N ALA A 125 6.81 -26.74 -12.25
CA ALA A 125 6.56 -26.46 -10.84
C ALA A 125 7.75 -25.76 -10.18
N ASN A 126 8.96 -26.31 -10.38
CA ASN A 126 10.19 -25.77 -9.82
C ASN A 126 10.49 -24.35 -10.34
N GLU A 127 10.34 -24.10 -11.64
CA GLU A 127 10.62 -22.79 -12.21
C GLU A 127 9.61 -21.72 -11.75
N ILE A 128 8.32 -22.06 -11.65
CA ILE A 128 7.32 -21.14 -11.13
C ILE A 128 7.59 -20.85 -9.64
N ALA A 129 7.86 -21.88 -8.84
CA ALA A 129 8.17 -21.74 -7.42
C ALA A 129 9.42 -20.87 -7.21
N GLN A 130 10.50 -21.13 -7.96
CA GLN A 130 11.72 -20.33 -7.90
C GLN A 130 11.46 -18.85 -8.21
N ARG A 131 10.65 -18.53 -9.22
CA ARG A 131 10.31 -17.13 -9.52
C ARG A 131 9.44 -16.47 -8.46
N CYS A 132 8.57 -17.24 -7.81
CA CYS A 132 7.82 -16.75 -6.65
C CYS A 132 8.76 -16.45 -5.48
N ASP A 133 9.76 -17.31 -5.24
CA ASP A 133 10.77 -17.10 -4.21
C ASP A 133 11.68 -15.90 -4.53
N ASP A 134 12.14 -15.75 -5.77
CA ASP A 134 12.90 -14.57 -6.22
C ASP A 134 12.13 -13.28 -5.87
N LEU A 135 10.82 -13.23 -6.17
CA LEU A 135 9.97 -12.08 -5.86
C LEU A 135 9.76 -11.90 -4.34
N LYS A 136 9.60 -13.00 -3.60
CA LYS A 136 9.42 -13.01 -2.15
C LYS A 136 10.64 -12.44 -1.43
N GLN A 137 11.84 -12.83 -1.84
CA GLN A 137 13.12 -12.44 -1.24
C GLN A 137 13.43 -10.94 -1.35
N ILE A 138 12.81 -10.21 -2.27
CA ILE A 138 12.99 -8.76 -2.39
C ILE A 138 12.30 -8.07 -1.20
N ASN A 139 13.06 -7.83 -0.13
CA ASN A 139 12.56 -7.16 1.07
C ASN A 139 12.39 -5.66 0.84
N ILE A 140 11.13 -5.25 0.75
CA ILE A 140 10.68 -3.86 0.73
C ILE A 140 9.90 -3.48 2.00
N LYS A 141 9.80 -4.41 2.96
CA LYS A 141 9.18 -4.10 4.25
C LYS A 141 10.05 -3.13 5.02
N LEU A 142 9.39 -2.32 5.83
CA LEU A 142 10.03 -1.47 6.81
C LEU A 142 10.48 -2.39 7.96
N ASP A 143 11.78 -2.64 8.06
CA ASP A 143 12.32 -3.32 9.24
C ASP A 143 12.21 -2.34 10.43
N GLY A 144 11.18 -2.56 11.25
CA GLY A 144 10.89 -1.76 12.43
C GLY A 144 9.64 -0.88 12.28
N THR A 145 8.73 -1.03 13.23
CA THR A 145 7.64 -0.08 13.52
C THR A 145 8.13 1.36 13.77
N THR A 146 9.44 1.57 13.87
CA THR A 146 10.07 2.81 14.29
C THR A 146 9.87 3.99 13.34
N ILE A 147 9.98 3.84 12.02
CA ILE A 147 9.97 5.02 11.12
C ILE A 147 8.58 5.64 10.98
N LYS A 148 7.55 4.82 10.76
CA LYS A 148 6.16 5.27 10.69
C LYS A 148 5.74 5.91 12.01
N ASP A 149 6.04 5.26 13.14
CA ASP A 149 5.69 5.77 14.47
C ASP A 149 6.49 7.04 14.83
N THR A 150 7.73 7.16 14.34
CA THR A 150 8.54 8.38 14.54
C THR A 150 7.98 9.54 13.74
N LEU A 151 7.68 9.33 12.45
CA LEU A 151 7.06 10.36 11.61
C LEU A 151 5.69 10.77 12.14
N GLN A 152 4.87 9.81 12.62
CA GLN A 152 3.58 10.12 13.23
C GLN A 152 3.74 10.96 14.51
N ARG A 153 4.66 10.58 15.42
CA ARG A 153 4.93 11.36 16.63
C ARG A 153 5.46 12.75 16.33
N GLN A 154 6.29 12.89 15.30
CA GLN A 154 6.77 14.20 14.84
C GLN A 154 5.62 15.05 14.32
N LEU A 155 4.73 14.49 13.49
CA LEU A 155 3.55 15.17 12.99
C LEU A 155 2.62 15.61 14.13
N ASP A 156 2.36 14.74 15.10
CA ASP A 156 1.53 15.05 16.27
C ASP A 156 2.16 16.16 17.13
N SER A 157 3.49 16.17 17.25
CA SER A 157 4.23 17.24 17.93
C SER A 157 4.07 18.58 17.21
N LEU A 158 4.28 18.61 15.90
CA LEU A 158 4.12 19.82 15.07
C LEU A 158 2.68 20.34 15.11
N ASN A 159 1.68 19.46 15.07
CA ASN A 159 0.27 19.84 15.17
C ASN A 159 -0.05 20.50 16.52
N ARG A 160 0.49 19.97 17.63
CA ARG A 160 0.35 20.60 18.95
C ARG A 160 1.03 21.96 19.00
N GLN A 161 2.24 22.08 18.46
CA GLN A 161 2.95 23.36 18.38
C GLN A 161 2.15 24.38 17.56
N HIS A 162 1.60 23.97 16.42
CA HIS A 162 0.75 24.82 15.58
C HIS A 162 -0.49 25.31 16.34
N ALA A 163 -1.17 24.43 17.09
CA ALA A 163 -2.34 24.83 17.90
C ALA A 163 -1.99 25.88 18.98
N THR A 164 -0.82 25.74 19.62
CA THR A 164 -0.30 26.73 20.58
C THR A 164 -0.01 28.07 19.91
N LEU A 165 0.57 28.05 18.70
CA LEU A 165 0.81 29.28 17.93
C LEU A 165 -0.48 29.97 17.53
N GLU A 166 -1.48 29.24 17.03
CA GLU A 166 -2.79 29.79 16.67
C GLU A 166 -3.47 30.45 17.86
N THR A 167 -3.44 29.82 19.03
CA THR A 167 -3.96 30.39 20.27
C THR A 167 -3.23 31.67 20.66
N SER A 168 -1.90 31.68 20.52
CA SER A 168 -1.09 32.87 20.82
C SER A 168 -1.36 34.01 19.83
N MET A 169 -1.47 33.69 18.54
CA MET A 169 -1.80 34.64 17.48
C MET A 169 -3.20 35.25 17.65
N ALA A 170 -4.18 34.45 18.05
CA ALA A 170 -5.53 34.94 18.36
C ALA A 170 -5.51 35.94 19.52
N SER A 171 -4.75 35.63 20.59
CA SER A 171 -4.56 36.55 21.73
C SER A 171 -3.91 37.87 21.29
N LEU A 172 -2.80 37.83 20.54
CA LEU A 172 -2.14 39.04 20.04
C LEU A 172 -3.02 39.85 19.08
N SER A 173 -3.85 39.17 18.29
CA SER A 173 -4.78 39.83 17.36
C SER A 173 -5.86 40.59 18.12
N GLU A 174 -6.41 40.02 19.18
CA GLU A 174 -7.44 40.69 20.00
C GLU A 174 -6.85 41.87 20.76
N ASP A 175 -5.66 41.71 21.34
CA ASP A 175 -4.94 42.78 22.03
C ASP A 175 -4.71 43.96 21.10
N ARG A 176 -4.17 43.66 19.91
CA ARG A 176 -3.93 44.68 18.90
C ARG A 176 -5.22 45.35 18.45
N ARG A 177 -6.32 44.59 18.28
CA ARG A 177 -7.62 45.15 17.88
C ARG A 177 -8.13 46.19 18.90
N LEU A 178 -7.96 45.91 20.19
CA LEU A 178 -8.32 46.85 21.25
C LEU A 178 -7.45 48.12 21.23
N LEU A 179 -6.14 47.97 21.04
CA LEU A 179 -5.24 49.14 20.93
C LEU A 179 -5.53 49.94 19.65
N ASP A 180 -5.74 49.29 18.50
CA ASP A 180 -6.10 49.92 17.22
C ASP A 180 -7.41 50.72 17.37
N ALA A 181 -8.42 50.17 18.04
CA ALA A 181 -9.70 50.86 18.26
C ALA A 181 -9.57 52.07 19.20
N ALA A 182 -8.78 51.96 20.26
CA ALA A 182 -8.53 53.08 21.17
C ALA A 182 -7.73 54.20 20.49
N ILE A 183 -6.68 53.87 19.73
CA ILE A 183 -5.91 54.83 18.93
C ILE A 183 -6.83 55.58 17.97
N ALA A 184 -7.61 54.86 17.16
CA ALA A 184 -8.51 55.48 16.19
C ALA A 184 -9.55 56.39 16.84
N THR A 185 -10.02 56.04 18.04
CA THR A 185 -10.99 56.86 18.78
C THR A 185 -10.32 58.09 19.39
N LEU A 186 -9.13 57.97 19.97
CA LEU A 186 -8.36 59.11 20.48
C LEU A 186 -8.04 60.11 19.36
N GLU A 187 -7.67 59.63 18.18
CA GLU A 187 -7.42 60.46 16.99
C GLU A 187 -8.70 61.14 16.49
N LYS A 188 -9.83 60.41 16.43
CA LYS A 188 -11.13 60.96 15.99
C LYS A 188 -11.58 62.18 16.80
N TYR A 189 -11.29 62.20 18.10
CA TYR A 189 -11.67 63.28 19.01
C TYR A 189 -10.54 64.27 19.31
N ASN A 190 -9.42 64.20 18.57
CA ASN A 190 -8.21 65.02 18.80
C ASN A 190 -7.66 64.92 20.23
N LEU A 191 -7.90 63.79 20.90
CA LEU A 191 -7.45 63.55 22.27
C LEU A 191 -5.98 63.13 22.32
N ALA A 192 -5.43 62.62 21.23
CA ALA A 192 -4.02 62.29 21.12
C ALA A 192 -3.10 63.50 21.37
N ASP A 193 -3.49 64.69 20.92
CA ASP A 193 -2.74 65.93 21.16
C ASP A 193 -2.98 66.48 22.58
N GLN A 194 -4.20 66.34 23.10
CA GLN A 194 -4.57 66.80 24.44
C GLN A 194 -3.92 65.95 25.55
N PHE A 195 -3.77 64.65 25.32
CA PHE A 195 -3.28 63.65 26.27
C PHE A 195 -2.00 62.97 25.77
N LYS A 196 -1.14 63.75 25.10
CA LYS A 196 0.08 63.23 24.48
C LYS A 196 1.06 62.65 25.49
N ASP A 197 1.28 63.35 26.59
CA ASP A 197 2.30 63.03 27.60
C ASP A 197 1.78 62.09 28.70
N MET A 198 0.45 61.95 28.83
CA MET A 198 -0.20 61.07 29.79
C MET A 198 -1.57 60.66 29.27
N LEU A 199 -1.85 59.35 29.24
CA LEU A 199 -3.16 58.83 28.84
C LEU A 199 -4.25 59.26 29.82
N PRO A 200 -5.47 59.56 29.31
CA PRO A 200 -6.55 60.03 30.16
C PRO A 200 -7.05 58.92 31.09
N THR A 201 -7.36 59.30 32.32
CA THR A 201 -8.03 58.43 33.29
C THR A 201 -9.50 58.21 32.93
N ALA A 202 -10.14 57.22 33.55
CA ALA A 202 -11.57 56.96 33.35
C ALA A 202 -12.44 58.18 33.70
N ASP A 203 -12.08 58.92 34.74
CA ASP A 203 -12.80 60.12 35.19
C ASP A 203 -12.62 61.28 34.19
N GLU A 204 -11.41 61.48 33.68
CA GLU A 204 -11.15 62.50 32.64
C GLU A 204 -11.88 62.18 31.34
N LEU A 205 -11.93 60.90 30.94
CA LEU A 205 -12.69 60.45 29.77
C LEU A 205 -14.20 60.71 29.95
N ALA A 206 -14.74 60.54 31.16
CA ALA A 206 -16.17 60.75 31.44
C ALA A 206 -16.60 62.23 31.29
N LEU A 207 -15.66 63.17 31.36
CA LEU A 207 -15.89 64.59 31.14
C LEU A 207 -15.88 64.97 29.65
N ILE A 208 -15.43 64.08 28.77
CA ILE A 208 -15.38 64.30 27.32
C ILE A 208 -16.74 63.94 26.72
N ASN A 209 -17.28 64.82 25.86
CA ASN A 209 -18.54 64.58 25.16
C ASN A 209 -18.36 63.57 24.01
N MET A 210 -18.11 62.31 24.38
CA MET A 210 -17.93 61.18 23.48
C MET A 210 -19.13 60.21 23.59
N PRO A 211 -19.64 59.64 22.48
CA PRO A 211 -20.66 58.60 22.53
C PRO A 211 -20.21 57.42 23.39
N SER A 212 -21.13 56.87 24.19
CA SER A 212 -20.84 55.77 25.13
C SER A 212 -20.11 54.57 24.50
N PRO A 213 -20.45 54.09 23.28
CA PRO A 213 -19.70 52.99 22.64
C PRO A 213 -18.22 53.32 22.38
N GLU A 214 -17.92 54.56 22.01
CA GLU A 214 -16.55 55.01 21.69
C GLU A 214 -15.75 55.25 22.97
N LEU A 215 -16.39 55.79 24.02
CA LEU A 215 -15.82 55.89 25.35
C LEU A 215 -15.37 54.52 25.87
N ALA A 216 -16.23 53.51 25.72
CA ALA A 216 -15.93 52.14 26.12
C ALA A 216 -14.76 51.53 25.35
N LEU A 217 -14.59 51.85 24.06
CA LEU A 217 -13.45 51.39 23.25
C LEU A 217 -12.12 51.97 23.77
N VAL A 218 -12.09 53.27 24.07
CA VAL A 218 -10.88 53.93 24.61
C VAL A 218 -10.54 53.36 25.98
N GLN A 219 -11.53 53.27 26.88
CA GLN A 219 -11.33 52.68 28.21
C GLN A 219 -10.81 51.24 28.14
N ALA A 220 -11.38 50.41 27.27
CA ALA A 220 -10.94 49.03 27.08
C ALA A 220 -9.51 48.93 26.54
N GLY A 221 -9.13 49.78 25.59
CA GLY A 221 -7.77 49.81 25.05
C GLY A 221 -6.73 50.28 26.05
N ILE A 222 -7.01 51.33 26.82
CA ILE A 222 -6.11 51.81 27.90
C ILE A 222 -5.94 50.73 28.97
N ALA A 223 -7.05 50.16 29.47
CA ALA A 223 -6.99 49.07 30.45
C ALA A 223 -6.23 47.85 29.90
N ARG A 224 -6.32 47.57 28.60
CA ARG A 224 -5.54 46.51 27.98
C ARG A 224 -4.06 46.84 27.92
N LEU A 225 -3.68 48.06 27.54
CA LEU A 225 -2.30 48.52 27.53
C LEU A 225 -1.68 48.42 28.93
N GLU A 226 -2.38 48.90 29.96
CA GLU A 226 -1.98 48.79 31.37
C GLU A 226 -1.66 47.34 31.74
N LYS A 227 -2.54 46.41 31.36
CA LYS A 227 -2.35 44.97 31.62
C LYS A 227 -1.14 44.39 30.87
N ILE A 228 -0.90 44.81 29.63
CA ILE A 228 0.22 44.30 28.82
C ILE A 228 1.56 44.81 29.36
N LEU A 229 1.63 46.08 29.72
CA LEU A 229 2.86 46.73 30.19
C LEU A 229 3.10 46.57 31.70
N GLY A 230 2.09 46.14 32.47
CA GLY A 230 2.16 46.03 33.92
C GLY A 230 2.29 47.40 34.61
N GLN A 231 1.74 48.45 33.98
CA GLN A 231 1.83 49.84 34.41
C GLN A 231 0.42 50.44 34.54
N VAL A 232 0.30 51.51 35.31
CA VAL A 232 -0.96 52.27 35.45
C VAL A 232 -1.00 53.42 34.44
N SER A 233 -2.20 53.81 34.00
CA SER A 233 -2.45 54.85 32.98
C SER A 233 -1.70 56.17 33.20
N ASN A 234 -1.61 56.63 34.46
CA ASN A 234 -0.91 57.88 34.79
C ASN A 234 0.62 57.82 34.52
N ALA A 235 1.16 56.64 34.23
CA ALA A 235 2.56 56.42 33.85
C ALA A 235 2.74 56.10 32.35
N LEU A 236 1.64 56.04 31.59
CA LEU A 236 1.61 55.67 30.18
C LEU A 236 1.23 56.87 29.33
N ASN A 237 1.82 56.98 28.16
CA ASN A 237 1.55 58.06 27.20
C ASN A 237 1.04 57.51 25.85
N TYR A 238 0.67 58.41 24.94
CA TYR A 238 0.14 58.02 23.63
C TYR A 238 1.18 57.26 22.77
N ILE A 239 2.46 57.58 22.92
CA ILE A 239 3.55 56.90 22.20
C ILE A 239 3.69 55.45 22.71
N ASP A 240 3.48 55.17 24.00
CA ASP A 240 3.49 53.81 24.55
C ASP A 240 2.40 52.94 23.93
N LEU A 241 1.20 53.51 23.72
CA LEU A 241 0.08 52.84 23.05
C LEU A 241 0.41 52.45 21.60
N ILE A 242 1.03 53.37 20.84
CA ILE A 242 1.51 53.12 19.47
C ILE A 242 2.61 52.06 19.46
N ASN A 243 3.59 52.20 20.35
CA ASN A 243 4.74 51.31 20.42
C ASN A 243 4.31 49.88 20.75
N GLU A 244 3.40 49.69 21.71
CA GLU A 244 2.94 48.34 22.05
C GLU A 244 2.07 47.76 20.93
N ARG A 245 1.21 48.55 20.27
CA ARG A 245 0.48 48.09 19.06
C ARG A 245 1.45 47.57 18.01
N ASP A 246 2.52 48.31 17.72
CA ASP A 246 3.50 47.94 16.72
C ASP A 246 4.35 46.74 17.17
N ALA A 247 4.69 46.64 18.46
CA ALA A 247 5.33 45.47 19.05
C ALA A 247 4.45 44.22 18.94
N LEU A 248 3.15 44.32 19.22
CA LEU A 248 2.18 43.23 19.04
C LEU A 248 2.11 42.80 17.57
N ARG A 249 2.12 43.75 16.63
CA ARG A 249 2.15 43.46 15.19
C ARG A 249 3.43 42.69 14.82
N HIS A 250 4.60 43.11 15.31
CA HIS A 250 5.85 42.42 15.06
C HIS A 250 5.86 41.00 15.64
N ARG A 251 5.40 40.84 16.89
CA ARG A 251 5.25 39.52 17.54
C ARG A 251 4.30 38.62 16.74
N TYR A 252 3.15 39.13 16.33
CA TYR A 252 2.18 38.38 15.50
C TYR A 252 2.83 37.93 14.19
N ASN A 253 3.52 38.81 13.48
CA ASN A 253 4.16 38.48 12.21
C ASN A 253 5.26 37.42 12.38
N ALA A 254 6.00 37.45 13.49
CA ALA A 254 6.98 36.41 13.81
C ALA A 254 6.32 35.04 14.04
N LEU A 255 5.22 34.99 14.82
CA LEU A 255 4.47 33.75 15.02
C LEU A 255 3.83 33.24 13.73
N LEU A 256 3.33 34.13 12.87
CA LEU A 256 2.78 33.76 11.56
C LEU A 256 3.86 33.14 10.65
N ALA A 257 5.07 33.70 10.64
CA ALA A 257 6.19 33.14 9.91
C ALA A 257 6.57 31.74 10.44
N GLN A 258 6.59 31.57 11.76
CA GLN A 258 6.84 30.29 12.41
C GLN A 258 5.75 29.25 12.07
N SER A 259 4.47 29.63 12.14
CA SER A 259 3.32 28.80 11.78
C SER A 259 3.41 28.30 10.33
N ARG A 260 3.78 29.18 9.39
CA ARG A 260 4.02 28.80 7.99
C ARG A 260 5.14 27.77 7.84
N GLY A 261 6.23 27.92 8.60
CA GLY A 261 7.34 26.96 8.64
C GLY A 261 6.88 25.58 9.11
N ILE A 262 6.20 25.53 10.26
CA ILE A 262 5.64 24.29 10.84
C ILE A 262 4.67 23.63 9.87
N ASN A 263 3.75 24.38 9.26
CA ASN A 263 2.79 23.82 8.30
C ASN A 263 3.48 23.21 7.06
N LYS A 264 4.56 23.83 6.57
CA LYS A 264 5.35 23.27 5.46
C LYS A 264 6.00 21.94 5.87
N GLU A 265 6.56 21.87 7.07
CA GLU A 265 7.18 20.67 7.61
C GLU A 265 6.15 19.55 7.84
N SER A 266 5.01 19.86 8.47
CA SER A 266 3.91 18.91 8.67
C SER A 266 3.41 18.34 7.35
N LYS A 267 3.29 19.15 6.30
CA LYS A 267 2.92 18.67 4.95
C LYS A 267 3.97 17.76 4.32
N GLY A 268 5.25 17.99 4.63
CA GLY A 268 6.35 17.09 4.23
C GLY A 268 6.21 15.73 4.89
N ILE A 269 6.11 15.71 6.23
CA ILE A 269 5.97 14.48 7.01
C ILE A 269 4.69 13.71 6.64
N ALA A 270 3.57 14.41 6.44
CA ALA A 270 2.32 13.78 6.01
C ALA A 270 2.43 13.11 4.63
N ARG A 271 3.21 13.71 3.71
CA ARG A 271 3.52 13.09 2.42
C ARG A 271 4.37 11.84 2.59
N ASP A 272 5.41 11.91 3.41
CA ASP A 272 6.30 10.77 3.68
C ASP A 272 5.52 9.59 4.30
N LEU A 273 4.59 9.87 5.23
CA LEU A 273 3.67 8.88 5.78
C LEU A 273 2.76 8.26 4.72
N ALA A 274 2.23 9.05 3.78
CA ALA A 274 1.42 8.54 2.68
C ALA A 274 2.27 7.67 1.72
N GLU A 275 3.53 8.01 1.49
CA GLU A 275 4.44 7.18 0.71
C GLU A 275 4.76 5.84 1.40
N LEU A 276 4.88 5.83 2.73
CA LEU A 276 5.00 4.57 3.49
C LEU A 276 3.74 3.70 3.38
N GLN A 277 2.54 4.29 3.34
CA GLN A 277 1.30 3.55 3.09
C GLN A 277 1.27 2.96 1.67
N GLY A 278 1.73 3.73 0.67
CA GLY A 278 1.87 3.23 -0.70
C GLY A 278 2.86 2.06 -0.79
N LEU A 279 3.98 2.12 -0.06
CA LEU A 279 4.93 1.02 0.02
C LEU A 279 4.33 -0.26 0.64
N GLU A 280 3.55 -0.10 1.71
CA GLU A 280 2.83 -1.22 2.33
C GLU A 280 1.83 -1.85 1.35
N SER A 281 1.11 -1.03 0.57
CA SER A 281 0.23 -1.51 -0.51
C SER A 281 1.00 -2.31 -1.56
N VAL A 282 2.21 -1.87 -1.98
CA VAL A 282 3.06 -2.65 -2.91
C VAL A 282 3.38 -4.02 -2.31
N ASN A 283 3.76 -4.07 -1.03
CA ASN A 283 4.09 -5.34 -0.37
C ASN A 283 2.86 -6.26 -0.23
N GLN A 284 1.68 -5.73 0.11
CA GLN A 284 0.44 -6.50 0.20
C GLN A 284 0.06 -7.10 -1.15
N ASN A 285 0.10 -6.31 -2.22
CA ASN A 285 -0.16 -6.78 -3.58
C ASN A 285 0.87 -7.81 -4.04
N LYS A 286 2.15 -7.65 -3.66
CA LYS A 286 3.20 -8.63 -3.93
C LYS A 286 2.87 -9.98 -3.30
N ILE A 287 2.47 -9.98 -2.02
CA ILE A 287 2.06 -11.20 -1.30
C ILE A 287 0.81 -11.82 -1.93
N ALA A 288 -0.19 -11.01 -2.28
CA ALA A 288 -1.41 -11.49 -2.92
C ALA A 288 -1.09 -12.21 -4.25
N TRP A 289 -0.24 -11.61 -5.09
CA TRP A 289 0.18 -12.24 -6.35
C TRP A 289 0.92 -13.56 -6.12
N ILE A 290 1.86 -13.59 -5.16
CA ILE A 290 2.62 -14.81 -4.81
C ILE A 290 1.68 -15.93 -4.34
N ASN A 291 0.72 -15.62 -3.46
CA ASN A 291 -0.23 -16.60 -2.93
C ASN A 291 -1.11 -17.20 -4.04
N GLU A 292 -1.51 -16.39 -5.03
CA GLU A 292 -2.26 -16.90 -6.18
C GLU A 292 -1.38 -17.77 -7.08
N ALA A 293 -0.14 -17.35 -7.36
CA ALA A 293 0.80 -18.15 -8.14
C ALA A 293 1.16 -19.48 -7.44
N ALA A 294 1.19 -19.48 -6.09
CA ALA A 294 1.47 -20.67 -5.29
C ALA A 294 0.50 -21.82 -5.52
N LYS A 295 -0.79 -21.49 -5.64
CA LYS A 295 -1.85 -22.46 -5.95
C LYS A 295 -1.53 -23.29 -7.20
N VAL A 296 -0.81 -22.72 -8.17
CA VAL A 296 -0.42 -23.41 -9.41
C VAL A 296 0.69 -24.42 -9.18
N TYR A 297 1.85 -24.00 -8.66
CA TYR A 297 2.96 -24.93 -8.50
C TYR A 297 2.69 -25.98 -7.41
N GLU A 298 1.92 -25.64 -6.38
CA GLU A 298 1.45 -26.60 -5.37
C GLU A 298 0.58 -27.69 -6.01
N ALA A 299 -0.25 -27.33 -7.00
CA ALA A 299 -1.03 -28.30 -7.73
C ALA A 299 -0.22 -29.19 -8.66
N LEU A 300 0.81 -28.63 -9.30
CA LEU A 300 1.75 -29.42 -10.08
C LEU A 300 2.53 -30.40 -9.19
N TYR A 301 2.96 -29.99 -7.99
CA TYR A 301 3.59 -30.90 -7.02
C TYR A 301 2.61 -31.98 -6.53
N GLY A 302 1.36 -31.61 -6.21
CA GLY A 302 0.33 -32.57 -5.81
C GLY A 302 0.08 -33.65 -6.87
N PHE A 303 0.07 -33.29 -8.16
CA PHE A 303 0.02 -34.26 -9.26
C PHE A 303 1.23 -35.21 -9.26
N LEU A 304 2.44 -34.68 -9.07
CA LEU A 304 3.67 -35.49 -9.04
C LEU A 304 3.68 -36.47 -7.87
N ASP A 305 3.19 -36.04 -6.71
CA ASP A 305 3.08 -36.90 -5.52
C ASP A 305 2.04 -38.00 -5.73
N ALA A 306 0.88 -37.67 -6.33
CA ALA A 306 -0.14 -38.66 -6.69
C ALA A 306 0.41 -39.72 -7.67
N CYS A 307 1.24 -39.32 -8.64
CA CYS A 307 1.89 -40.25 -9.57
C CYS A 307 2.92 -41.18 -8.91
N ARG A 308 3.42 -40.84 -7.71
CA ARG A 308 4.44 -41.60 -6.98
C ARG A 308 3.88 -42.43 -5.82
N ALA A 309 2.58 -42.36 -5.58
CA ALA A 309 1.95 -43.00 -4.42
C ALA A 309 2.11 -44.54 -4.47
N PRO A 310 2.44 -45.23 -3.35
CA PRO A 310 2.69 -46.68 -3.33
C PRO A 310 1.49 -47.55 -3.73
N ASP A 311 0.29 -46.99 -3.60
CA ASP A 311 -1.01 -47.57 -3.94
C ASP A 311 -1.51 -47.13 -5.34
N ALA A 312 -0.72 -46.35 -6.09
CA ALA A 312 -1.06 -46.00 -7.46
C ALA A 312 -1.06 -47.25 -8.34
N THR A 313 -2.23 -47.64 -8.84
CA THR A 313 -2.32 -48.73 -9.81
C THR A 313 -1.58 -48.26 -11.08
N PRO A 314 -0.70 -49.08 -11.69
CA PRO A 314 0.00 -48.71 -12.93
C PRO A 314 -0.94 -48.27 -14.07
N GLY A 315 -2.23 -48.65 -14.00
CA GLY A 315 -3.32 -48.25 -14.89
C GLY A 315 -3.89 -46.83 -14.69
N ASP A 316 -3.72 -46.21 -13.52
CA ASP A 316 -4.49 -45.01 -13.12
C ASP A 316 -3.90 -43.68 -13.62
N PHE A 317 -2.74 -43.71 -14.29
CA PHE A 317 -2.09 -42.51 -14.84
C PHE A 317 -3.00 -41.71 -15.78
N GLY A 318 -3.83 -42.38 -16.60
CA GLY A 318 -4.80 -41.70 -17.45
C GLY A 318 -5.83 -40.88 -16.67
N GLY A 319 -6.23 -41.34 -15.48
CA GLY A 319 -7.10 -40.61 -14.56
C GLY A 319 -6.41 -39.36 -13.99
N TYR A 320 -5.17 -39.51 -13.51
CA TYR A 320 -4.37 -38.38 -13.02
C TYR A 320 -4.12 -37.32 -14.11
N LEU A 321 -3.96 -37.74 -15.36
CA LEU A 321 -3.83 -36.81 -16.48
C LEU A 321 -5.12 -36.08 -16.82
N ALA A 322 -6.26 -36.77 -16.78
CA ALA A 322 -7.55 -36.13 -16.97
C ALA A 322 -7.78 -35.05 -15.90
N GLU A 323 -7.43 -35.35 -14.65
CA GLU A 323 -7.52 -34.40 -13.54
C GLU A 323 -6.57 -33.20 -13.67
N LEU A 324 -5.30 -33.44 -14.06
CA LEU A 324 -4.33 -32.37 -14.32
C LEU A 324 -4.78 -31.48 -15.48
N ASN A 325 -5.28 -32.08 -16.58
CA ASN A 325 -5.81 -31.33 -17.70
C ASN A 325 -7.03 -30.50 -17.28
N ALA A 326 -7.97 -31.07 -16.54
CA ALA A 326 -9.12 -30.33 -16.01
C ALA A 326 -8.69 -29.17 -15.08
N TYR A 327 -7.66 -29.36 -14.26
CA TYR A 327 -7.08 -28.27 -13.46
C TYR A 327 -6.51 -27.15 -14.34
N ILE A 328 -5.65 -27.48 -15.31
CA ILE A 328 -5.03 -26.49 -16.19
C ILE A 328 -6.08 -25.76 -17.03
N GLN A 329 -7.12 -26.45 -17.51
CA GLN A 329 -8.24 -25.80 -18.18
C GLN A 329 -8.97 -24.82 -17.25
N ARG A 330 -9.26 -25.19 -15.99
CA ARG A 330 -9.85 -24.25 -15.02
C ARG A 330 -8.97 -23.01 -14.79
N VAL A 331 -7.65 -23.19 -14.76
CA VAL A 331 -6.70 -22.05 -14.69
C VAL A 331 -6.84 -21.16 -15.93
N HIS A 332 -6.99 -21.74 -17.13
CA HIS A 332 -7.12 -21.00 -18.39
C HIS A 332 -8.51 -20.38 -18.63
N GLU A 333 -9.59 -21.05 -18.25
CA GLU A 333 -11.00 -20.72 -18.56
C GLU A 333 -11.56 -19.57 -17.73
N ILE A 334 -10.82 -19.07 -16.72
CA ILE A 334 -11.14 -17.80 -16.07
C ILE A 334 -10.84 -16.65 -17.08
N ARG A 335 -11.83 -16.44 -17.94
CA ARG A 335 -12.16 -15.38 -18.92
C ARG A 335 -11.19 -15.08 -20.07
N ARG A 336 -11.48 -15.68 -21.24
CA ARG A 336 -11.59 -14.88 -22.49
C ARG A 336 -12.81 -13.97 -22.32
N PRO A 337 -12.68 -12.63 -22.40
CA PRO A 337 -13.84 -11.79 -22.59
C PRO A 337 -14.38 -12.03 -24.01
N LEU A 338 -15.70 -12.20 -24.11
CA LEU A 338 -16.45 -11.92 -25.35
C LEU A 338 -16.42 -10.41 -25.62
#